data_AF-A0AAD4BHY4-F1
#
_entry.id   AF-A0AAD4BHY4-F1
#
_cell.length_a   1.000
_cell.length_b   1.000
_cell.length_c   1.000
_cell.angle_alpha   90.00
_cell.angle_beta   90.00
_cell.angle_gamma   90.00
#
_symmetry.space_group_name_H-M   'P 1'
#
loop_
_entity.id
_entity.type
_entity.pdbx_description
1 polymer ?
#
loop_
_entity_poly.entity_id
_entity_poly.type
_entity_poly.pdbx_seq_one_letter_code
_entity_poly.pdbx_strand_id
1 'polypeptide(L)'
;MSRIVGNQLEFLEAQEVEHRKLLETRSFAKFWLLVYENWFKCYPEHAVLFPNIPMDQLLTQEQEDELGEAVQKRQTVSIHILEPIESLLMSGYSENSGALDDLPAVLTNLFETLLKKTHWKFSCVMAGPDPRRDWDITTMSFHLGQTPMGCDFATWWTDVKKTLMSAYAEFAELVFHEYAEDKRRPGVNTTKEANNNDTKEEADNNDTRNVPTQALSESSHNDGAADSQSDLPASSTQPAPSNAQSVEEGS
;
A
#
# COMPACT_ATOMS: atom_id res chain seq x y z
N MET A 1 -13.66 -15.59 5.52
CA MET A 1 -12.23 -15.90 5.31
C MET A 1 -12.02 -17.36 5.68
N SER A 2 -11.49 -18.18 4.79
CA SER A 2 -11.11 -19.56 5.12
C SER A 2 -9.94 -19.52 6.10
N ARG A 3 -10.08 -20.21 7.24
CA ARG A 3 -9.03 -20.29 8.26
C ARG A 3 -8.00 -21.31 7.81
N ILE A 4 -6.71 -20.93 7.76
CA ILE A 4 -5.59 -21.86 7.53
C ILE A 4 -5.51 -22.78 8.77
N VAL A 5 -5.60 -24.09 8.58
CA VAL A 5 -5.61 -25.08 9.66
C VAL A 5 -4.86 -26.36 9.30
N GLY A 6 -4.28 -27.02 10.32
CA GLY A 6 -3.66 -28.35 10.18
C GLY A 6 -2.50 -28.37 9.19
N ASN A 7 -2.53 -29.32 8.25
CA ASN A 7 -1.48 -29.56 7.25
C ASN A 7 -1.11 -28.30 6.47
N GLN A 8 -2.07 -27.43 6.20
CA GLN A 8 -1.84 -26.15 5.51
C GLN A 8 -0.85 -25.25 6.29
N LEU A 9 -0.98 -25.21 7.62
CA LEU A 9 -0.04 -24.47 8.46
C LEU A 9 1.34 -25.13 8.44
N GLU A 10 1.39 -26.46 8.58
CA GLU A 10 2.64 -27.23 8.54
C GLU A 10 3.41 -27.03 7.22
N PHE A 11 2.69 -26.94 6.09
CA PHE A 11 3.32 -26.64 4.80
C PHE A 11 3.97 -25.25 4.82
N LEU A 12 3.27 -24.21 5.29
CA LEU A 12 3.81 -22.84 5.32
C LEU A 12 5.01 -22.74 6.27
N GLU A 13 4.94 -23.42 7.42
CA GLU A 13 6.05 -23.51 8.37
C GLU A 13 7.27 -24.20 7.74
N ALA A 14 7.06 -25.25 6.93
CA ALA A 14 8.15 -25.90 6.21
C ALA A 14 8.84 -24.96 5.19
N GLN A 15 8.10 -24.01 4.59
CA GLN A 15 8.67 -23.02 3.68
C GLN A 15 9.44 -21.91 4.41
N GLU A 16 9.25 -21.74 5.72
CA GLU A 16 9.89 -20.66 6.50
C GLU A 16 11.42 -20.75 6.46
N VAL A 17 11.96 -21.98 6.50
CA VAL A 17 13.42 -22.21 6.49
C VAL A 17 14.05 -21.72 5.20
N GLU A 18 13.39 -21.95 4.06
CA GLU A 18 13.87 -21.49 2.76
C GLU A 18 13.66 -19.98 2.58
N HIS A 19 12.50 -19.47 3.01
CA HIS A 19 12.24 -18.03 3.06
C HIS A 19 13.33 -17.27 3.82
N ARG A 20 13.75 -17.79 4.98
CA ARG A 20 14.78 -17.17 5.82
C ARG A 20 16.14 -17.07 5.12
N LYS A 21 16.54 -18.09 4.36
CA LYS A 21 17.77 -18.06 3.54
C LYS A 21 17.67 -17.02 2.43
N LEU A 22 16.48 -16.83 1.87
CA LEU A 22 16.25 -15.87 0.80
C LEU A 22 16.17 -14.42 1.28
N LEU A 23 15.85 -14.18 2.56
CA LEU A 23 15.97 -12.85 3.18
C LEU A 23 17.40 -12.28 3.05
N GLU A 24 18.42 -13.12 3.18
CA GLU A 24 19.83 -12.71 3.07
C GLU A 24 20.20 -12.32 1.63
N THR A 25 19.62 -12.99 0.64
CA THR A 25 19.92 -12.80 -0.79
C THR A 25 18.96 -11.85 -1.51
N ARG A 26 17.87 -11.45 -0.84
CA ARG A 26 16.76 -10.64 -1.37
C ARG A 26 16.10 -11.21 -2.64
N SER A 27 16.17 -12.52 -2.85
CA SER A 27 15.61 -13.19 -4.04
C SER A 27 14.21 -13.77 -3.76
N PHE A 28 13.21 -12.91 -3.61
CA PHE A 28 11.87 -13.32 -3.17
C PHE A 28 10.92 -13.74 -4.29
N ALA A 29 11.07 -13.19 -5.50
CA ALA A 29 10.12 -13.44 -6.60
C ALA A 29 10.00 -14.93 -6.93
N LYS A 30 11.14 -15.61 -7.07
CA LYS A 30 11.15 -17.05 -7.37
C LYS A 30 10.57 -17.89 -6.23
N PHE A 31 10.75 -17.46 -4.99
CA PHE A 31 10.27 -18.18 -3.83
C PHE A 31 8.76 -18.22 -3.77
N TRP A 32 8.11 -17.06 -3.85
CA TRP A 32 6.66 -17.03 -3.76
C TRP A 32 6.00 -17.79 -4.91
N LEU A 33 6.55 -17.68 -6.13
CA LEU A 33 6.09 -18.49 -7.26
C LEU A 33 6.18 -20.00 -6.96
N LEU A 34 7.31 -20.47 -6.44
CA LEU A 34 7.50 -21.89 -6.07
C LEU A 34 6.60 -22.32 -4.92
N VAL A 35 6.44 -21.48 -3.89
CA VAL A 35 5.55 -21.73 -2.75
C VAL A 35 4.12 -21.86 -3.22
N TYR A 36 3.65 -20.94 -4.07
CA TYR A 36 2.30 -21.00 -4.62
C TYR A 36 2.12 -22.23 -5.51
N GLU A 37 3.08 -22.52 -6.39
CA GLU A 37 3.02 -23.72 -7.23
C GLU A 37 2.90 -24.99 -6.39
N ASN A 38 3.72 -25.13 -5.35
CA ASN A 38 3.70 -26.28 -4.45
C ASN A 38 2.43 -26.29 -3.58
N TRP A 39 1.98 -25.13 -3.11
CA TRP A 39 0.74 -25.00 -2.36
C TRP A 39 -0.44 -25.50 -3.18
N PHE A 40 -0.54 -25.10 -4.45
CA PHE A 40 -1.63 -25.53 -5.32
C PHE A 40 -1.58 -27.02 -5.66
N LYS A 41 -0.38 -27.61 -5.73
CA LYS A 41 -0.23 -29.07 -5.85
C LYS A 41 -0.72 -29.80 -4.59
N CYS A 42 -0.42 -29.26 -3.41
CA CYS A 42 -0.77 -29.89 -2.13
C CYS A 42 -2.22 -29.64 -1.68
N TYR A 43 -2.80 -28.50 -2.07
CA TYR A 43 -4.12 -28.04 -1.62
C TYR A 43 -5.02 -27.66 -2.80
N PRO A 44 -5.40 -28.63 -3.63
CA PRO A 44 -6.27 -28.39 -4.76
C PRO A 44 -7.63 -27.88 -4.28
N GLU A 45 -8.18 -26.93 -5.02
CA GLU A 45 -9.48 -26.30 -4.82
C GLU A 45 -10.60 -27.33 -4.69
N HIS A 46 -10.43 -28.50 -5.32
CA HIS A 46 -11.30 -29.66 -5.22
C HIS A 46 -11.60 -30.06 -3.77
N ALA A 47 -10.58 -30.17 -2.93
CA ALA A 47 -10.76 -30.59 -1.53
C ALA A 47 -11.54 -29.55 -0.69
N VAL A 48 -11.55 -28.28 -1.13
CA VAL A 48 -12.26 -27.19 -0.46
C VAL A 48 -13.71 -27.12 -0.91
N LEU A 49 -13.97 -27.23 -2.22
CA LEU A 49 -15.32 -27.16 -2.78
C LEU A 49 -16.10 -28.44 -2.53
N PHE A 50 -15.43 -29.60 -2.59
CA PHE A 50 -16.05 -30.91 -2.55
C PHE A 50 -15.46 -31.77 -1.43
N PRO A 51 -15.61 -31.39 -0.15
CA PRO A 51 -15.00 -32.11 0.98
C PRO A 51 -15.49 -33.56 1.12
N ASN A 52 -16.64 -33.89 0.53
CA ASN A 52 -17.25 -35.21 0.59
C ASN A 52 -16.97 -36.08 -0.65
N ILE A 53 -16.24 -35.56 -1.63
CA ILE A 53 -15.93 -36.28 -2.87
C ILE A 53 -14.44 -36.68 -2.83
N PRO A 54 -14.11 -37.97 -2.87
CA PRO A 54 -12.73 -38.44 -2.99
C PRO A 54 -12.04 -37.87 -4.23
N MET A 55 -10.75 -37.55 -4.14
CA MET A 55 -9.98 -36.94 -5.23
C MET A 55 -9.87 -37.83 -6.50
N ASP A 56 -10.11 -39.13 -6.37
CA ASP A 56 -10.08 -40.12 -7.44
C ASP A 56 -11.45 -40.33 -8.12
N GLN A 57 -12.51 -39.74 -7.57
CA GLN A 57 -13.86 -39.83 -8.15
C GLN A 57 -14.04 -38.80 -9.26
N LEU A 58 -14.66 -39.21 -10.38
CA LEU A 58 -15.02 -38.31 -11.47
C LEU A 58 -16.07 -37.30 -11.00
N LEU A 59 -15.78 -36.01 -11.20
CA LEU A 59 -16.71 -34.92 -10.97
C LEU A 59 -17.83 -34.91 -12.02
N THR A 60 -18.99 -34.36 -11.66
CA THR A 60 -20.00 -34.00 -12.67
C THR A 60 -19.53 -32.78 -13.47
N GLN A 61 -20.08 -32.58 -14.68
CA GLN A 61 -19.73 -31.40 -15.49
C GLN A 61 -19.93 -30.08 -14.72
N GLU A 62 -21.02 -29.96 -13.96
CA GLU A 62 -21.30 -28.77 -13.14
C GLU A 62 -20.22 -28.55 -12.05
N GLN A 63 -19.73 -29.62 -11.44
CA GLN A 63 -18.65 -29.55 -10.44
C GLN A 63 -17.30 -29.25 -11.07
N GLU A 64 -17.02 -29.77 -12.27
CA GLU A 64 -15.82 -29.41 -13.04
C GLU A 64 -15.81 -27.93 -13.41
N ASP A 65 -16.97 -27.40 -13.83
CA ASP A 65 -17.14 -25.98 -14.16
C ASP A 65 -16.93 -25.10 -12.91
N GLU A 66 -17.54 -25.45 -11.77
CA GLU A 66 -17.37 -24.74 -10.50
C GLU A 66 -15.91 -24.78 -10.00
N LEU A 67 -15.24 -25.94 -10.15
CA LEU A 67 -13.82 -26.07 -9.85
C LEU A 67 -12.97 -25.18 -10.75
N GLY A 68 -13.26 -25.17 -12.06
CA GLY A 68 -12.59 -24.32 -13.04
C GLY A 68 -12.70 -22.84 -12.68
N GLU A 69 -13.89 -22.37 -12.34
CA GLU A 69 -14.12 -20.99 -11.91
C GLU A 69 -13.36 -20.65 -10.63
N ALA A 70 -13.36 -21.54 -9.64
CA ALA A 70 -12.65 -21.32 -8.39
C ALA A 70 -11.14 -21.24 -8.57
N VAL A 71 -10.57 -22.13 -9.39
CA VAL A 71 -9.15 -22.11 -9.77
C VAL A 71 -8.83 -20.81 -10.51
N GLN A 72 -9.62 -20.44 -11.53
CA GLN A 72 -9.40 -19.23 -12.31
C GLN A 72 -9.51 -17.97 -11.44
N LYS A 73 -10.50 -17.91 -10.55
CA LYS A 73 -10.67 -16.80 -9.59
C LYS A 73 -9.46 -16.67 -8.67
N ARG A 74 -8.91 -17.80 -8.20
CA ARG A 74 -7.75 -17.80 -7.32
C ARG A 74 -6.47 -17.39 -8.05
N GLN A 75 -6.26 -17.90 -9.26
CA GLN A 75 -5.13 -17.51 -10.13
C GLN A 75 -5.18 -16.02 -10.47
N THR A 76 -6.36 -15.50 -10.84
CA THR A 76 -6.58 -14.08 -11.16
C THR A 76 -6.22 -13.18 -9.97
N VAL A 77 -6.61 -13.57 -8.74
CA VAL A 77 -6.26 -12.82 -7.53
C VAL A 77 -4.76 -12.85 -7.26
N SER A 78 -4.09 -13.99 -7.49
CA SER A 78 -2.65 -14.11 -7.27
C SER A 78 -1.85 -13.30 -8.28
N ILE A 79 -2.21 -13.37 -9.57
CA ILE A 79 -1.54 -12.64 -10.65
C ILE A 79 -1.73 -11.13 -10.50
N HIS A 80 -2.97 -10.64 -10.35
CA HIS A 80 -3.21 -9.19 -10.31
C HIS A 80 -2.69 -8.50 -9.05
N ILE A 81 -2.51 -9.22 -7.93
CA ILE A 81 -1.96 -8.64 -6.72
C ILE A 81 -0.42 -8.66 -6.77
N LEU A 82 0.18 -9.72 -7.29
CA LEU A 82 1.62 -9.92 -7.23
C LEU A 82 2.36 -9.28 -8.41
N GLU A 83 1.78 -9.24 -9.60
CA GLU A 83 2.46 -8.69 -10.79
C GLU A 83 2.90 -7.22 -10.61
N PRO A 84 2.09 -6.29 -10.09
CA PRO A 84 2.54 -4.90 -9.91
C PRO A 84 3.65 -4.77 -8.85
N ILE A 85 3.59 -5.61 -7.81
CA ILE A 85 4.59 -5.61 -6.73
C ILE A 85 5.90 -6.24 -7.23
N GLU A 86 5.83 -7.34 -7.97
CA GLU A 86 6.99 -7.98 -8.58
C GLU A 86 7.62 -7.08 -9.64
N SER A 87 6.83 -6.44 -10.51
CA SER A 87 7.34 -5.46 -11.47
C SER A 87 8.10 -4.33 -10.77
N LEU A 88 7.54 -3.79 -9.68
CA LEU A 88 8.21 -2.76 -8.88
C LEU A 88 9.50 -3.26 -8.19
N LEU A 89 9.52 -4.51 -7.72
CA LEU A 89 10.70 -5.11 -7.07
C LEU A 89 11.77 -5.58 -8.07
N MET A 90 11.36 -5.95 -9.29
CA MET A 90 12.22 -6.52 -10.34
C MET A 90 12.71 -5.47 -11.34
N SER A 91 12.11 -4.28 -11.39
CA SER A 91 12.60 -3.15 -12.21
C SER A 91 13.99 -2.66 -11.82
N GLY A 92 14.55 -3.22 -10.74
CA GLY A 92 15.94 -3.05 -10.36
C GLY A 92 16.17 -1.73 -9.66
N TYR A 93 16.76 -1.80 -8.46
CA TYR A 93 17.36 -0.67 -7.75
C TYR A 93 18.55 -0.04 -8.49
N SER A 94 18.65 -0.17 -9.81
CA SER A 94 19.64 0.53 -10.63
C SER A 94 19.13 1.94 -10.90
N GLU A 95 19.63 2.91 -10.12
CA GLU A 95 19.64 4.36 -10.44
C GLU A 95 18.31 5.05 -10.82
N ASN A 96 17.17 4.38 -10.65
CA ASN A 96 15.87 4.86 -11.13
C ASN A 96 15.13 5.64 -10.04
N SER A 97 15.30 6.96 -10.04
CA SER A 97 14.39 7.88 -9.35
C SER A 97 12.91 7.65 -9.69
N GLY A 98 12.62 7.04 -10.84
CA GLY A 98 11.26 6.72 -11.30
C GLY A 98 10.49 5.75 -10.38
N ALA A 99 11.16 4.88 -9.61
CA ALA A 99 10.46 3.98 -8.70
C ALA A 99 9.72 4.75 -7.58
N LEU A 100 10.27 5.89 -7.12
CA LEU A 100 9.59 6.76 -6.16
C LEU A 100 8.41 7.51 -6.80
N ASP A 101 8.50 7.80 -8.11
CA ASP A 101 7.42 8.45 -8.86
C ASP A 101 6.25 7.49 -9.14
N ASP A 102 6.53 6.20 -9.34
CA ASP A 102 5.51 5.16 -9.57
C ASP A 102 4.86 4.66 -8.27
N LEU A 103 5.52 4.88 -7.13
CA LEU A 103 5.10 4.36 -5.83
C LEU A 103 3.67 4.76 -5.44
N PRO A 104 3.20 6.02 -5.60
CA PRO A 104 1.81 6.38 -5.33
C PRO A 104 0.81 5.56 -6.15
N ALA A 105 1.09 5.29 -7.42
CA ALA A 105 0.19 4.51 -8.28
C ALA A 105 0.12 3.04 -7.81
N VAL A 106 1.26 2.44 -7.46
CA VAL A 106 1.31 1.07 -6.93
C VAL A 106 0.55 0.96 -5.61
N LEU A 107 0.78 1.88 -4.67
CA LEU A 107 0.07 1.91 -3.39
C LEU A 107 -1.43 2.13 -3.57
N THR A 108 -1.84 2.98 -4.52
CA THR A 108 -3.25 3.19 -4.87
C THR A 108 -3.89 1.88 -5.32
N ASN A 109 -3.30 1.21 -6.32
CA ASN A 109 -3.84 -0.04 -6.86
C ASN A 109 -3.95 -1.13 -5.78
N LEU A 110 -2.92 -1.27 -4.95
CA LEU A 110 -2.89 -2.24 -3.85
C LEU A 110 -3.97 -1.93 -2.81
N PHE A 111 -3.98 -0.72 -2.26
CA PHE A 111 -4.89 -0.37 -1.18
C PHE A 111 -6.34 -0.25 -1.65
N GLU A 112 -6.61 0.16 -2.90
CA GLU A 112 -7.97 0.13 -3.44
C GLU A 112 -8.52 -1.28 -3.55
N THR A 113 -7.68 -2.22 -3.99
CA THR A 113 -8.04 -3.63 -4.06
C THR A 113 -8.39 -4.17 -2.66
N LEU A 114 -7.58 -3.83 -1.66
CA LEU A 114 -7.82 -4.22 -0.27
C LEU A 114 -9.07 -3.53 0.30
N LEU A 115 -9.26 -2.23 0.06
CA LEU A 115 -10.42 -1.45 0.49
C LEU A 115 -11.72 -2.05 -0.05
N LYS A 116 -11.77 -2.39 -1.34
CA LYS A 116 -12.96 -2.99 -1.98
C LYS A 116 -13.34 -4.33 -1.33
N LYS A 117 -12.35 -5.12 -0.89
CA LYS A 117 -12.58 -6.45 -0.32
C LYS A 117 -12.83 -6.45 1.19
N THR A 118 -12.23 -5.52 1.93
CA THR A 118 -12.22 -5.54 3.40
C THR A 118 -13.00 -4.41 4.03
N HIS A 119 -13.31 -3.37 3.25
CA HIS A 119 -13.84 -2.07 3.71
C HIS A 119 -12.92 -1.33 4.69
N TRP A 120 -11.66 -1.75 4.84
CA TRP A 120 -10.68 -1.07 5.68
C TRP A 120 -10.18 0.20 5.01
N LYS A 121 -9.87 1.22 5.82
CA LYS A 121 -9.19 2.44 5.36
C LYS A 121 -7.70 2.30 5.65
N PHE A 122 -6.86 2.78 4.75
CA PHE A 122 -5.41 2.59 4.83
C PHE A 122 -4.69 3.91 4.92
N SER A 123 -3.60 3.92 5.69
CA SER A 123 -2.72 5.06 5.87
C SER A 123 -1.30 4.49 5.96
N CYS A 124 -0.39 5.01 5.13
CA CYS A 124 0.99 4.57 5.06
C CYS A 124 1.90 5.78 5.19
N VAL A 125 2.93 5.65 6.02
CA VAL A 125 4.02 6.64 6.14
C VAL A 125 5.30 5.91 5.81
N MET A 126 6.13 6.53 4.98
CA MET A 126 7.39 5.98 4.53
C MET A 126 8.45 7.08 4.49
N ALA A 127 9.69 6.69 4.69
CA ALA A 127 10.82 7.59 4.60
C ALA A 127 12.05 6.84 4.09
N GLY A 128 12.91 7.55 3.38
CA GLY A 128 14.17 7.03 2.91
C GLY A 128 14.98 8.09 2.17
N PRO A 129 16.24 7.78 1.83
CA PRO A 129 17.08 8.65 1.00
C PRO A 129 16.45 8.88 -0.37
N ASP A 130 16.32 10.14 -0.79
CA ASP A 130 15.80 10.50 -2.12
C ASP A 130 16.96 10.92 -3.04
N PRO A 131 17.30 10.12 -4.08
CA PRO A 131 18.39 10.44 -4.99
C PRO A 131 18.16 11.75 -5.77
N ARG A 132 16.92 12.24 -5.88
CA ARG A 132 16.58 13.52 -6.52
C ARG A 132 16.92 14.73 -5.65
N ARG A 133 17.12 14.51 -4.35
CA ARG A 133 17.36 15.55 -3.33
C ARG A 133 18.71 15.34 -2.64
N ASP A 134 19.75 15.08 -3.42
CA ASP A 134 21.10 14.80 -2.91
C ASP A 134 21.14 13.70 -1.84
N TRP A 135 20.27 12.69 -1.99
CA TRP A 135 20.12 11.60 -1.02
C TRP A 135 19.65 12.03 0.37
N ASP A 136 19.06 13.23 0.50
CA ASP A 136 18.41 13.66 1.74
C ASP A 136 17.26 12.72 2.10
N ILE A 137 17.08 12.53 3.41
CA ILE A 137 15.95 11.77 3.93
C ILE A 137 14.66 12.53 3.61
N THR A 138 13.77 11.87 2.86
CA THR A 138 12.46 12.40 2.52
C THR A 138 11.38 11.49 3.10
N THR A 139 10.38 12.10 3.72
CA THR A 139 9.20 11.40 4.24
C THR A 139 8.01 11.66 3.33
N MET A 140 7.27 10.59 3.01
CA MET A 140 6.03 10.64 2.24
C MET A 140 4.91 9.98 3.04
N SER A 141 3.68 10.46 2.88
CA SER A 141 2.50 9.82 3.41
C SER A 141 1.47 9.57 2.32
N PHE A 142 0.79 8.44 2.42
CA PHE A 142 -0.24 7.99 1.49
C PHE A 142 -1.48 7.59 2.29
N HIS A 143 -2.64 8.14 1.94
CA HIS A 143 -3.87 7.92 2.68
C HIS A 143 -4.97 7.51 1.70
N LEU A 144 -5.58 6.35 1.94
CA LEU A 144 -6.72 5.86 1.16
C LEU A 144 -7.94 5.69 2.04
N GLY A 145 -8.93 6.52 1.77
CA GLY A 145 -10.19 6.56 2.51
C GLY A 145 -10.60 7.97 2.84
N GLN A 146 -11.91 8.21 2.84
CA GLN A 146 -12.51 9.48 3.20
C GLN A 146 -13.58 9.25 4.27
N THR A 147 -13.76 10.25 5.14
CA THR A 147 -14.92 10.37 6.01
C THR A 147 -16.18 10.65 5.18
N PRO A 148 -17.40 10.56 5.74
CA PRO A 148 -18.61 10.99 5.05
C PRO A 148 -18.59 12.46 4.58
N MET A 149 -17.72 13.28 5.15
CA MET A 149 -17.50 14.67 4.75
C MET A 149 -16.45 14.82 3.63
N GLY A 150 -15.93 13.72 3.10
CA GLY A 150 -14.91 13.74 2.04
C GLY A 150 -13.47 13.99 2.52
N CYS A 151 -13.24 14.10 3.84
CA CYS A 151 -11.90 14.35 4.37
C CYS A 151 -11.09 13.05 4.44
N ASP A 152 -9.86 13.07 3.94
CA ASP A 152 -8.90 12.00 4.20
C ASP A 152 -8.25 12.13 5.60
N PHE A 153 -7.39 11.17 5.95
CA PHE A 153 -6.74 11.14 7.26
C PHE A 153 -5.82 12.34 7.51
N ALA A 154 -5.07 12.78 6.50
CA ALA A 154 -4.18 13.93 6.62
C ALA A 154 -4.94 15.25 6.82
N THR A 155 -6.08 15.40 6.16
CA THR A 155 -6.97 16.56 6.31
C THR A 155 -7.67 16.54 7.67
N TRP A 156 -8.09 15.35 8.13
CA TRP A 156 -8.78 15.19 9.39
C TRP A 156 -7.86 15.44 10.61
N TRP A 157 -6.60 14.99 10.55
CA TRP A 157 -5.62 15.23 11.60
C TRP A 157 -4.49 16.13 11.07
N THR A 158 -4.73 17.44 11.12
CA THR A 158 -3.81 18.47 10.59
C THR A 158 -2.41 18.41 11.20
N ASP A 159 -2.32 17.95 12.45
CA ASP A 159 -1.04 17.77 13.15
C ASP A 159 -0.25 16.53 12.69
N VAL A 160 -0.82 15.64 11.86
CA VAL A 160 -0.10 14.48 11.29
C VAL A 160 1.18 14.93 10.62
N LYS A 161 1.10 15.98 9.78
CA LYS A 161 2.27 16.47 9.04
C LYS A 161 3.35 17.03 9.96
N LYS A 162 2.98 17.58 11.12
CA LYS A 162 3.94 18.18 12.03
C LYS A 162 4.52 17.15 13.00
N THR A 163 3.66 16.36 13.64
CA THR A 163 4.06 15.48 14.72
C THR A 163 4.49 14.12 14.20
N LEU A 164 3.66 13.45 13.41
CA LEU A 164 3.95 12.10 12.93
C LEU A 164 5.07 12.10 11.89
N MET A 165 5.00 13.00 10.90
CA MET A 165 6.01 13.02 9.83
C MET A 165 7.38 13.47 10.34
N SER A 166 7.46 14.40 11.30
CA SER A 166 8.73 14.82 11.91
C SER A 166 9.33 13.68 12.73
N ALA A 167 8.55 13.06 13.61
CA ALA A 167 9.04 11.93 14.39
C ALA A 167 9.49 10.76 13.50
N TYR A 168 8.80 10.51 12.38
CA TYR A 168 9.18 9.47 11.44
C TYR A 168 10.43 9.85 10.62
N ALA A 169 10.61 11.13 10.27
CA ALA A 169 11.81 11.63 9.62
C ALA A 169 13.04 11.47 10.54
N GLU A 170 12.94 11.89 11.80
CA GLU A 170 14.00 11.72 12.80
C GLU A 170 14.38 10.24 12.99
N PHE A 171 13.38 9.36 13.07
CA PHE A 171 13.60 7.91 13.10
C PHE A 171 14.34 7.44 11.84
N ALA A 172 13.93 7.88 10.65
CA ALA A 172 14.55 7.48 9.40
C ALA A 172 16.00 7.97 9.28
N GLU A 173 16.30 9.19 9.73
CA GLU A 173 17.68 9.70 9.80
C GLU A 173 18.57 8.80 10.67
N LEU A 174 18.07 8.30 11.80
CA LEU A 174 18.82 7.35 12.64
C LEU A 174 19.03 6.00 11.95
N VAL A 175 18.01 5.49 11.26
CA VAL A 175 18.10 4.21 10.53
C VAL A 175 19.07 4.29 9.35
N PHE A 176 19.05 5.42 8.63
CA PHE A 176 19.82 5.63 7.42
C PHE A 176 21.08 6.49 7.65
N HIS A 177 21.53 6.67 8.89
CA HIS A 177 22.73 7.47 9.20
C HIS A 177 23.96 6.98 8.43
N GLU A 178 24.11 5.66 8.25
CA GLU A 178 25.20 5.08 7.45
C GLU A 178 25.12 5.51 5.97
N TYR A 179 23.92 5.70 5.41
CA TYR A 179 23.76 6.15 4.01
C TYR A 179 24.17 7.61 3.80
N ALA A 180 24.07 8.44 4.84
CA ALA A 180 24.55 9.82 4.79
C ALA A 180 26.09 9.88 4.76
N GLU A 181 26.75 8.91 5.40
CA GLU A 181 28.22 8.81 5.45
C GLU A 181 28.82 7.94 4.33
N ASP A 182 28.04 7.02 3.74
CA ASP A 182 28.53 6.05 2.76
C ASP A 182 28.88 6.72 1.41
N LYS A 183 30.04 6.30 0.87
CA LYS A 183 30.68 6.78 -0.37
C LYS A 183 29.91 6.43 -1.65
N ARG A 184 28.68 5.94 -1.53
CA ARG A 184 27.79 5.62 -2.64
C ARG A 184 27.08 6.84 -3.21
N ARG A 185 27.18 8.02 -2.59
CA ARG A 185 27.00 9.28 -3.33
C ARG A 185 27.94 9.19 -4.54
N PRO A 186 27.43 9.02 -5.78
CA PRO A 186 28.27 8.89 -6.96
C PRO A 186 29.19 10.09 -6.94
N GLY A 187 30.49 9.83 -6.73
CA GLY A 187 31.42 10.83 -6.24
C GLY A 187 31.19 12.15 -6.95
N VAL A 188 30.56 13.11 -6.25
CA VAL A 188 30.58 14.50 -6.65
C VAL A 188 32.05 14.80 -6.61
N ASN A 189 32.71 14.75 -7.78
CA ASN A 189 34.12 15.00 -7.95
C ASN A 189 34.33 16.40 -7.42
N THR A 190 34.65 16.48 -6.14
CA THR A 190 34.97 17.71 -5.44
C THR A 190 36.36 18.01 -5.92
N THR A 191 36.43 18.51 -7.15
CA THR A 191 37.56 19.27 -7.66
C THR A 191 37.66 20.44 -6.69
N LYS A 192 38.39 20.23 -5.60
CA LYS A 192 38.92 21.31 -4.78
C LYS A 192 39.91 22.06 -5.67
N GLU A 193 39.40 22.85 -6.59
CA GLU A 193 40.14 23.96 -7.16
C GLU A 193 40.43 24.90 -6.00
N ALA A 194 41.66 24.78 -5.50
CA ALA A 194 42.24 25.71 -4.56
C ALA A 194 42.37 27.07 -5.25
N ASN A 195 41.29 27.84 -5.29
CA ASN A 195 41.34 29.25 -5.64
C ASN A 195 41.85 30.03 -4.41
N ASN A 196 43.17 30.08 -4.29
CA ASN A 196 43.86 31.15 -3.58
C ASN A 196 43.59 32.46 -4.32
N ASN A 197 42.58 33.23 -3.90
CA ASN A 197 42.53 34.66 -4.16
C ASN A 197 42.33 35.41 -2.84
N ASP A 198 43.48 35.76 -2.29
CA ASP A 198 43.71 36.78 -1.29
C ASP A 198 43.31 38.14 -1.89
N THR A 199 42.15 38.69 -1.52
CA THR A 199 41.85 40.13 -1.72
C THR A 199 40.81 40.62 -0.70
N LYS A 200 41.35 41.28 0.34
CA LYS A 200 40.89 42.50 1.05
C LYS A 200 39.39 42.77 1.28
N GLU A 201 39.11 42.94 2.58
CA GLU A 201 38.20 43.90 3.23
C GLU A 201 37.47 44.91 2.33
N GLU A 202 36.13 44.91 2.39
CA GLU A 202 35.36 46.11 2.75
C GLU A 202 33.94 45.74 3.19
N ALA A 203 33.37 46.65 3.97
CA ALA A 203 32.25 46.45 4.87
C ALA A 203 30.86 46.56 4.22
N ASP A 204 29.90 46.08 5.01
CA ASP A 204 28.59 46.70 5.26
C ASP A 204 27.35 46.21 4.47
N ASN A 205 26.26 46.07 5.25
CA ASN A 205 24.84 45.95 4.89
C ASN A 205 24.19 44.58 4.62
N ASN A 206 23.71 43.97 5.71
CA ASN A 206 22.29 43.74 6.02
C ASN A 206 21.28 43.61 4.85
N ASP A 207 20.70 42.41 4.63
CA ASP A 207 19.25 42.26 4.49
C ASP A 207 18.82 40.79 4.70
N THR A 208 17.84 40.61 5.57
CA THR A 208 17.24 39.34 5.95
C THR A 208 15.85 39.30 5.34
N ARG A 209 15.56 38.39 4.39
CA ARG A 209 14.17 38.01 4.05
C ARG A 209 14.05 36.72 3.23
N ASN A 210 13.46 35.73 3.89
CA ASN A 210 12.45 34.77 3.43
C ASN A 210 12.50 34.25 1.99
N VAL A 211 12.88 32.97 1.86
CA VAL A 211 12.51 32.11 0.73
C VAL A 211 11.20 31.37 1.10
N PRO A 212 10.12 31.47 0.31
CA PRO A 212 8.91 30.69 0.53
C PRO A 212 9.10 29.26 0.01
N THR A 213 8.94 28.28 0.89
CA THR A 213 8.72 26.88 0.53
C THR A 213 7.39 26.75 -0.20
N GLN A 214 7.41 26.53 -1.52
CA GLN A 214 6.21 26.22 -2.29
C GLN A 214 5.76 24.80 -1.99
N ALA A 215 4.59 24.68 -1.38
CA ALA A 215 3.84 23.44 -1.27
C ALA A 215 3.22 23.12 -2.64
N LEU A 216 3.64 22.01 -3.25
CA LEU A 216 2.91 21.40 -4.36
C LEU A 216 1.65 20.73 -3.80
N SER A 217 0.54 21.44 -3.93
CA SER A 217 -0.81 20.90 -3.83
C SER A 217 -1.66 21.55 -4.92
N GLU A 218 -1.49 21.08 -6.15
CA GLU A 218 -2.41 21.38 -7.25
C GLU A 218 -3.57 20.38 -7.17
N SER A 219 -4.64 20.76 -6.49
CA SER A 219 -5.94 20.11 -6.61
C SER A 219 -6.66 20.72 -7.81
N SER A 220 -6.78 19.96 -8.89
CA SER A 220 -7.55 20.31 -10.08
C SER A 220 -9.01 20.60 -9.71
N HIS A 221 -9.42 21.87 -9.80
CA HIS A 221 -10.81 22.27 -9.82
C HIS A 221 -11.43 21.84 -11.16
N ASN A 222 -12.39 20.91 -11.12
CA ASN A 222 -13.31 20.69 -12.22
C ASN A 222 -14.58 21.52 -11.96
N ASP A 223 -14.67 22.68 -12.57
CA ASP A 223 -15.92 23.42 -12.73
C ASP A 223 -16.74 22.76 -13.85
N GLY A 224 -17.62 21.84 -13.44
CA GLY A 224 -18.62 21.22 -14.29
C GLY A 224 -20.01 21.66 -13.87
N ALA A 225 -20.44 22.84 -14.33
CA ALA A 225 -21.82 23.28 -14.25
C ALA A 225 -22.71 22.40 -15.14
N ALA A 226 -23.56 21.59 -14.53
CA ALA A 226 -24.72 20.99 -15.20
C ALA A 226 -25.93 21.12 -14.26
N ASP A 227 -26.71 22.14 -14.58
CA ASP A 227 -28.06 22.37 -14.12
C ASP A 227 -28.94 21.16 -14.45
N SER A 228 -29.57 20.57 -13.44
CA SER A 228 -30.62 19.56 -13.60
C SER A 228 -31.51 19.58 -12.37
N GLN A 229 -32.51 20.46 -12.43
CA GLN A 229 -33.74 20.35 -11.67
C GLN A 229 -34.33 18.95 -11.84
N SER A 230 -34.46 18.21 -10.75
CA SER A 230 -35.40 17.10 -10.66
C SER A 230 -36.24 17.27 -9.42
N ASP A 231 -37.53 17.48 -9.66
CA ASP A 231 -38.60 17.55 -8.70
C ASP A 231 -38.65 16.29 -7.82
N LEU A 232 -38.60 16.49 -6.51
CA LEU A 232 -38.94 15.45 -5.53
C LEU A 232 -40.38 15.69 -5.05
N PRO A 233 -41.30 14.72 -5.23
CA PRO A 233 -42.58 14.78 -4.55
C PRO A 233 -42.43 14.38 -3.09
N ALA A 234 -42.98 15.21 -2.21
CA ALA A 234 -43.24 14.88 -0.82
C ALA A 234 -44.19 13.68 -0.73
N SER A 235 -43.85 12.65 0.06
CA SER A 235 -44.88 11.89 0.76
C SER A 235 -44.34 10.97 1.86
N SER A 236 -45.08 11.02 2.96
CA SER A 236 -45.42 9.91 3.85
C SER A 236 -44.48 9.57 5.01
N THR A 237 -44.73 10.29 6.10
CA THR A 237 -44.57 9.88 7.49
C THR A 237 -45.11 8.47 7.73
N GLN A 238 -44.25 7.50 8.07
CA GLN A 238 -44.69 6.23 8.67
C GLN A 238 -44.79 6.37 10.20
N PRO A 239 -45.87 5.86 10.83
CA PRO A 239 -45.99 5.83 12.28
C PRO A 239 -45.24 4.64 12.88
N ALA A 240 -44.75 4.84 14.11
CA ALA A 240 -44.09 3.83 14.93
C ALA A 240 -45.00 2.61 15.22
N PRO A 241 -44.45 1.39 15.31
CA PRO A 241 -45.22 0.25 15.80
C PRO A 241 -45.40 0.33 17.32
N SER A 242 -46.65 0.58 17.71
CA SER A 242 -47.20 0.25 19.02
C SER A 242 -47.21 -1.27 19.18
N ASN A 243 -46.45 -1.80 20.13
CA ASN A 243 -46.60 -3.18 20.56
C ASN A 243 -46.96 -3.21 22.04
N ALA A 244 -48.22 -3.57 22.32
CA ALA A 244 -48.75 -3.84 23.64
C ALA A 244 -49.55 -5.14 23.60
N GLN A 245 -49.29 -6.00 24.59
CA GLN A 245 -50.18 -7.01 25.19
C GLN A 245 -50.60 -8.21 24.31
N SER A 246 -50.76 -9.44 24.78
CA SER A 246 -50.73 -10.12 26.09
C SER A 246 -50.77 -11.62 25.80
N VAL A 247 -50.14 -12.49 26.63
CA VAL A 247 -50.68 -13.85 26.88
C VAL A 247 -50.33 -14.25 28.32
N GLU A 248 -51.39 -14.36 29.14
CA GLU A 248 -51.49 -15.11 30.40
C GLU A 248 -51.59 -16.63 30.16
N GLU A 249 -51.55 -17.40 31.25
CA GLU A 249 -51.77 -18.85 31.42
C GLU A 249 -50.47 -19.68 31.43
N GLY A 250 -50.20 -20.54 32.40
CA GLY A 250 -50.96 -21.00 33.57
C GLY A 250 -50.34 -22.30 34.07
N SER A 251 -50.30 -22.46 35.40
CA SER A 251 -49.97 -23.66 36.21
C SER A 251 -48.61 -24.34 36.05
#